data_AF-A0A455UFY9-F1
#
_entry.id   AF-A0A455UFY9-F1
#
_cell.length_a   1.000
_cell.length_b   1.000
_cell.length_c   1.000
_cell.angle_alpha   90.00
_cell.angle_beta   90.00
_cell.angle_gamma   90.00
#
_symmetry.space_group_name_H-M   'P 1'
#
loop_
_entity.id
_entity.type
_entity.pdbx_description
1 polymer ?
#
loop_
_entity_poly.entity_id
_entity_poly.type
_entity_poly.pdbx_seq_one_letter_code
_entity_poly.pdbx_strand_id
1 'polypeptide(L)'
;MIADGTEGLFQRAIIQSAPLGISRGRAKMNTKMGEVAATVKDDAPLDEILRTQSQVAEAAKGFGLKSAMPFGTQYGHYPLPAESDIDAAWRCVAPKYDVFIGTTAEETALFVVMSPKLMRIRQLPFVGEQASRAMVAATTNKVYKRDALTFARRSCESER
;
A
#
# COMPACT_ATOMS: atom_id res chain seq x y z
N MET A 1 9.79 -9.07 -8.88
CA MET A 1 10.16 -10.18 -7.98
C MET A 1 9.13 -11.29 -8.12
N ILE A 2 7.87 -11.12 -7.67
CA ILE A 2 6.82 -12.13 -7.85
C ILE A 2 5.95 -11.94 -9.10
N ALA A 3 6.16 -10.87 -9.85
CA ALA A 3 5.43 -10.63 -11.09
C ALA A 3 6.01 -11.50 -12.20
N ASP A 4 5.14 -12.06 -13.03
CA ASP A 4 5.53 -12.80 -14.21
C ASP A 4 6.37 -11.93 -15.16
N GLY A 5 7.32 -12.55 -15.85
CA GLY A 5 8.28 -11.87 -16.73
C GLY A 5 9.39 -11.09 -16.00
N THR A 6 9.51 -11.18 -14.67
CA THR A 6 10.57 -10.47 -13.92
C THR A 6 11.80 -11.31 -13.55
N GLU A 7 11.83 -12.59 -13.92
CA GLU A 7 12.97 -13.46 -13.66
C GLU A 7 14.23 -12.99 -14.42
N GLY A 8 15.38 -12.97 -13.74
CA GLY A 8 16.66 -12.57 -14.34
C GLY A 8 16.85 -11.07 -14.61
N LEU A 9 15.81 -10.23 -14.44
CA LEU A 9 15.91 -8.79 -14.75
C LEU A 9 16.77 -7.99 -13.76
N PHE A 10 16.92 -8.49 -12.53
CA PHE A 10 17.75 -7.90 -11.49
C PHE A 10 18.15 -8.97 -10.47
N GLN A 11 19.10 -8.64 -9.61
CA GLN A 11 19.60 -9.56 -8.58
C GLN A 11 19.41 -8.99 -7.16
N ARG A 12 19.20 -7.67 -7.04
CA ARG A 12 19.16 -6.97 -5.76
C ARG A 12 17.99 -5.98 -5.73
N ALA A 13 17.34 -5.86 -4.59
CA ALA A 13 16.22 -4.93 -4.39
C ALA A 13 16.40 -4.09 -3.13
N ILE A 14 16.22 -2.77 -3.28
CA ILE A 14 16.14 -1.82 -2.15
C ILE A 14 14.67 -1.37 -2.03
N ILE A 15 14.03 -1.71 -0.92
CA ILE A 15 12.62 -1.41 -0.66
C ILE A 15 12.53 -0.40 0.48
N GLN A 16 12.19 0.84 0.16
CA GLN A 16 12.12 1.94 1.14
C GLN A 16 10.67 2.38 1.33
N SER A 17 10.22 2.40 2.59
CA SER A 17 8.91 2.93 2.98
C SER A 17 7.75 2.30 2.20
N ALA A 18 7.79 0.98 2.00
CA ALA A 18 6.71 0.26 1.34
C ALA A 18 5.50 0.09 2.29
N PRO A 19 4.30 0.58 1.94
CA PRO A 19 3.10 0.49 2.79
C PRO A 19 2.44 -0.89 2.68
N LEU A 20 3.20 -1.94 2.98
CA LEU A 20 2.79 -3.34 2.79
C LEU A 20 1.50 -3.69 3.56
N GLY A 21 1.26 -3.05 4.71
CA GLY A 21 0.08 -3.26 5.56
C GLY A 21 -1.27 -2.84 4.96
N ILE A 22 -1.26 -2.14 3.82
CA ILE A 22 -2.48 -1.75 3.09
C ILE A 22 -2.49 -2.25 1.63
N SER A 23 -1.53 -3.11 1.27
CA SER A 23 -1.38 -3.64 -0.09
C SER A 23 -2.39 -4.75 -0.46
N ARG A 24 -2.94 -5.46 0.54
CA ARG A 24 -3.82 -6.64 0.37
C ARG A 24 -5.26 -6.38 0.79
N GLY A 25 -6.17 -7.28 0.42
CA GLY A 25 -7.58 -7.28 0.79
C GLY A 25 -8.31 -6.09 0.18
N ARG A 26 -8.00 -5.78 -1.09
CA ARG A 26 -8.50 -4.60 -1.79
C ARG A 26 -9.63 -4.91 -2.75
N ALA A 27 -9.96 -6.20 -2.97
CA ALA A 27 -10.95 -6.66 -3.94
C ALA A 27 -12.27 -5.86 -3.88
N LYS A 28 -12.93 -5.77 -2.72
CA LYS A 28 -14.19 -5.01 -2.59
C LYS A 28 -14.07 -3.52 -2.95
N MET A 29 -12.92 -2.91 -2.62
CA MET A 29 -12.64 -1.51 -2.96
C MET A 29 -12.42 -1.36 -4.46
N ASN A 30 -11.62 -2.24 -5.05
CA ASN A 30 -11.33 -2.27 -6.48
C ASN A 30 -12.61 -2.51 -7.29
N THR A 31 -13.51 -3.39 -6.84
CA THR A 31 -14.82 -3.61 -7.49
C THR A 31 -15.64 -2.33 -7.53
N LYS A 32 -15.81 -1.66 -6.37
CA LYS A 32 -16.59 -0.42 -6.29
C LYS A 32 -15.98 0.72 -7.11
N MET A 33 -14.65 0.82 -7.13
CA MET A 33 -13.93 1.74 -7.98
C MET A 33 -14.13 1.41 -9.48
N GLY A 34 -14.09 0.12 -9.82
CA GLY A 34 -14.27 -0.39 -11.17
C GLY A 34 -15.66 -0.11 -11.74
N GLU A 35 -16.71 -0.18 -10.92
CA GLU A 35 -18.08 0.18 -11.31
C GLU A 35 -18.17 1.63 -11.81
N VAL A 36 -17.45 2.57 -11.17
CA VAL A 36 -17.39 3.97 -11.60
C VAL A 36 -16.51 4.11 -12.84
N ALA A 37 -15.36 3.43 -12.86
CA ALA A 37 -14.42 3.47 -13.98
C ALA A 37 -15.03 2.91 -15.28
N ALA A 38 -15.92 1.92 -15.19
CA ALA A 38 -16.60 1.31 -16.33
C ALA A 38 -17.52 2.25 -17.11
N THR A 39 -17.76 3.47 -16.60
CA THR A 39 -18.53 4.51 -17.31
C THR A 39 -17.71 5.24 -18.38
N VAL A 40 -16.38 5.12 -18.35
CA VAL A 40 -15.46 5.77 -19.29
C VAL A 40 -15.35 4.91 -20.55
N LYS A 41 -15.50 5.52 -21.72
CA LYS A 41 -15.28 4.86 -23.01
C LYS A 41 -13.78 4.83 -23.37
N ASP A 42 -13.40 3.86 -24.20
CA ASP A 42 -12.01 3.71 -24.66
C ASP A 42 -11.49 4.93 -25.44
N ASP A 43 -12.38 5.67 -26.10
CA ASP A 43 -12.10 6.88 -26.87
C ASP A 43 -12.41 8.18 -26.10
N ALA A 44 -12.67 8.09 -24.80
CA ALA A 44 -13.00 9.26 -23.99
C ALA A 44 -11.87 10.30 -23.99
N PRO A 45 -12.21 11.60 -24.08
CA PRO A 45 -11.20 12.64 -24.03
C PRO A 45 -10.57 12.75 -22.63
N LEU A 46 -9.36 13.31 -22.56
CA LEU A 46 -8.55 13.36 -21.34
C LEU A 46 -9.28 14.06 -20.16
N ASP A 47 -10.02 15.12 -20.43
CA ASP A 47 -10.79 15.86 -19.43
C ASP A 47 -11.87 14.98 -18.78
N GLU A 48 -12.54 14.14 -19.57
CA GLU A 48 -13.50 13.17 -19.07
C GLU A 48 -12.83 12.11 -18.19
N ILE A 49 -11.65 11.63 -18.59
CA ILE A 49 -10.86 10.67 -17.81
C ILE A 49 -10.46 11.27 -16.47
N LEU A 50 -9.96 12.51 -16.43
CA LEU A 50 -9.53 13.17 -15.20
C LEU A 50 -10.70 13.46 -14.25
N ARG A 51 -11.86 13.85 -14.80
CA ARG A 51 -13.09 14.01 -14.02
C ARG A 51 -13.50 12.68 -13.40
N THR A 52 -13.48 11.61 -14.17
CA THR A 52 -13.89 10.28 -13.70
C THR A 52 -12.89 9.69 -12.72
N GLN A 53 -11.58 9.92 -12.89
CA GLN A 53 -10.55 9.52 -11.93
C GLN A 53 -10.84 10.07 -10.53
N SER A 54 -11.28 11.33 -10.43
CA SER A 54 -11.66 11.92 -9.15
C SER A 54 -12.87 11.20 -8.54
N GLN A 55 -13.87 10.85 -9.34
CA GLN A 55 -15.05 10.09 -8.89
C GLN A 55 -14.70 8.66 -8.45
N VAL A 56 -13.76 8.02 -9.15
CA VAL A 56 -13.22 6.70 -8.79
C VAL A 56 -12.47 6.77 -7.45
N ALA A 57 -11.65 7.79 -7.23
CA ALA A 57 -10.97 8.00 -5.95
C ALA A 57 -11.97 8.22 -4.80
N GLU A 58 -13.06 8.95 -5.07
CA GLU A 58 -14.16 9.14 -4.12
C GLU A 58 -14.88 7.83 -3.79
N ALA A 59 -15.08 6.95 -4.77
CA ALA A 59 -15.71 5.64 -4.57
C ALA A 59 -14.92 4.73 -3.61
N ALA A 60 -13.60 4.93 -3.52
CA ALA A 60 -12.72 4.23 -2.57
C ALA A 60 -12.92 4.67 -1.11
N LYS A 61 -13.67 5.74 -0.83
CA LYS A 61 -13.94 6.16 0.55
C LYS A 61 -14.70 5.08 1.32
N GLY A 62 -14.37 4.96 2.61
CA GLY A 62 -14.99 4.00 3.53
C GLY A 62 -14.21 2.69 3.70
N PHE A 63 -13.15 2.45 2.92
CA PHE A 63 -12.30 1.26 3.04
C PHE A 63 -11.12 1.43 4.01
N GLY A 64 -11.26 2.34 4.99
CA GLY A 64 -10.25 2.64 6.01
C GLY A 64 -8.94 3.17 5.41
N LEU A 65 -7.80 2.77 5.97
CA LEU A 65 -6.46 3.24 5.55
C LEU A 65 -6.14 2.96 4.08
N LYS A 66 -6.73 1.92 3.47
CA LYS A 66 -6.53 1.58 2.06
C LYS A 66 -7.03 2.67 1.12
N SER A 67 -8.08 3.39 1.54
CA SER A 67 -8.67 4.51 0.79
C SER A 67 -7.70 5.68 0.61
N ALA A 68 -6.64 5.77 1.43
CA ALA A 68 -5.61 6.81 1.28
C ALA A 68 -4.74 6.60 0.03
N MET A 69 -4.77 5.41 -0.55
CA MET A 69 -4.13 5.07 -1.81
C MET A 69 -5.17 4.39 -2.71
N PRO A 70 -6.08 5.14 -3.35
CA PRO A 70 -7.17 4.55 -4.13
C PRO A 70 -6.61 3.71 -5.29
N PHE A 71 -5.68 4.27 -6.06
CA PHE A 71 -5.00 3.58 -7.15
C PHE A 71 -3.78 2.82 -6.64
N GLY A 72 -3.65 1.56 -7.05
CA GLY A 72 -2.55 0.69 -6.63
C GLY A 72 -2.62 -0.65 -7.35
N THR A 73 -1.73 -1.57 -6.96
CA THR A 73 -1.66 -2.90 -7.55
C THR A 73 -2.95 -3.70 -7.30
N GLN A 74 -3.32 -4.52 -8.29
CA GLN A 74 -4.43 -5.48 -8.18
C GLN A 74 -3.89 -6.89 -8.36
N TYR A 75 -3.83 -7.65 -7.27
CA TYR A 75 -3.48 -9.06 -7.30
C TYR A 75 -4.60 -9.86 -7.98
N GLY A 76 -4.24 -10.98 -8.61
CA GLY A 76 -5.16 -11.80 -9.43
C GLY A 76 -5.30 -11.34 -10.88
N HIS A 77 -4.59 -10.29 -11.27
CA HIS A 77 -4.49 -9.83 -12.66
C HIS A 77 -3.03 -9.89 -13.11
N TYR A 78 -2.81 -10.37 -14.34
CA TYR A 78 -1.48 -10.38 -14.95
C TYR A 78 -0.82 -8.99 -14.85
N PRO A 79 0.47 -8.89 -14.46
CA PRO A 79 1.43 -9.98 -14.23
C PRO A 79 1.50 -10.47 -12.76
N LEU A 80 0.59 -10.04 -11.89
CA LEU A 80 0.62 -10.38 -10.47
C LEU A 80 -0.16 -11.67 -10.18
N PRO A 81 0.33 -12.52 -9.25
CA PRO A 81 -0.38 -13.73 -8.86
C PRO A 81 -1.68 -13.40 -8.13
N ALA A 82 -2.54 -14.41 -7.97
CA ALA A 82 -3.72 -14.31 -7.11
C ALA A 82 -3.33 -13.95 -5.67
N GLU A 83 -4.22 -13.24 -4.96
CA GLU A 83 -3.89 -12.75 -3.61
C GLU A 83 -3.61 -13.90 -2.61
N SER A 84 -4.27 -15.04 -2.80
CA SER A 84 -4.05 -16.27 -2.02
C SER A 84 -2.64 -16.85 -2.19
N ASP A 85 -2.02 -16.61 -3.34
CA ASP A 85 -0.78 -17.27 -3.74
C ASP A 85 0.44 -16.39 -3.47
N ILE A 86 0.24 -15.12 -3.08
CA ILE A 86 1.31 -14.15 -2.81
C ILE A 86 2.35 -14.71 -1.85
N ASP A 87 1.91 -15.38 -0.77
CA ASP A 87 2.85 -15.86 0.23
C ASP A 87 3.70 -17.04 -0.27
N ALA A 88 3.12 -17.90 -1.12
CA ALA A 88 3.86 -18.96 -1.79
C ALA A 88 4.82 -18.39 -2.85
N ALA A 89 4.36 -17.42 -3.65
CA ALA A 89 5.18 -16.75 -4.66
C ALA A 89 6.39 -16.06 -4.03
N TRP A 90 6.19 -15.32 -2.92
CA TRP A 90 7.31 -14.70 -2.20
C TRP A 90 8.30 -15.70 -1.62
N ARG A 91 7.84 -16.84 -1.07
CA ARG A 91 8.75 -17.89 -0.59
C ARG A 91 9.56 -18.51 -1.72
N CYS A 92 8.95 -18.71 -2.89
CA CYS A 92 9.64 -19.26 -4.06
C CYS A 92 10.75 -18.34 -4.59
N VAL A 93 10.52 -17.01 -4.57
CA VAL A 93 11.49 -16.05 -5.12
C VAL A 93 12.47 -15.50 -4.08
N ALA A 94 12.16 -15.61 -2.78
CA ALA A 94 13.02 -15.14 -1.68
C ALA A 94 14.51 -15.50 -1.83
N PRO A 95 14.91 -16.76 -2.14
CA PRO A 95 16.33 -17.12 -2.22
C PRO A 95 17.04 -16.55 -3.46
N LYS A 96 16.31 -16.00 -4.42
CA LYS A 96 16.86 -15.58 -5.72
C LYS A 96 17.41 -14.15 -5.71
N TYR A 97 17.17 -13.37 -4.64
CA TYR A 97 17.47 -11.94 -4.64
C TYR A 97 17.99 -11.46 -3.28
N ASP A 98 19.02 -10.60 -3.29
CA ASP A 98 19.41 -9.88 -2.08
C ASP A 98 18.46 -8.71 -1.85
N VAL A 99 17.81 -8.66 -0.70
CA VAL A 99 16.85 -7.62 -0.38
C VAL A 99 17.28 -6.79 0.82
N PHE A 100 17.33 -5.47 0.62
CA PHE A 100 17.44 -4.49 1.69
C PHE A 100 16.12 -3.73 1.83
N ILE A 101 15.39 -3.96 2.92
CA ILE A 101 14.10 -3.30 3.20
C ILE A 101 14.19 -2.44 4.46
N GLY A 102 13.64 -1.23 4.39
CA GLY A 102 13.68 -0.27 5.49
C GLY A 102 12.43 0.63 5.56
N THR A 103 12.22 1.19 6.75
CA THR A 103 11.16 2.17 7.04
C THR A 103 11.73 3.31 7.87
N THR A 104 11.14 4.50 7.77
CA THR A 104 11.44 5.61 8.69
C THR A 104 10.82 5.37 10.07
N ALA A 105 11.24 6.15 11.08
CA ALA A 105 10.70 6.04 12.43
C ALA A 105 9.23 6.54 12.53
N GLU A 106 8.85 7.49 11.68
CA GLU A 106 7.58 8.22 11.74
C GLU A 106 6.90 8.35 10.37
N GLU A 107 6.79 7.24 9.61
CA GLU A 107 6.26 7.20 8.23
C GLU A 107 4.96 7.98 8.05
N THR A 108 4.08 7.92 9.04
CA THR A 108 2.74 8.51 8.93
C THR A 108 2.63 9.92 9.49
N ALA A 109 3.70 10.52 10.00
CA ALA A 109 3.67 11.88 10.53
C ALA A 109 3.25 12.91 9.48
N LEU A 110 3.72 12.74 8.23
CA LEU A 110 3.34 13.60 7.11
C LEU A 110 1.83 13.60 6.87
N PHE A 111 1.19 12.42 6.85
CA PHE A 111 -0.25 12.30 6.61
C PHE A 111 -1.10 12.90 7.74
N VAL A 112 -0.57 12.90 8.97
CA VAL A 112 -1.22 13.56 10.10
C VAL A 112 -1.26 15.07 9.88
N VAL A 113 -0.15 15.67 9.43
CA VAL A 113 -0.07 17.12 9.12
C VAL A 113 -0.98 17.50 7.95
N MET A 114 -1.09 16.65 6.94
CA MET A 114 -1.93 16.89 5.76
C MET A 114 -3.44 16.81 6.03
N SER A 115 -3.87 16.28 7.19
CA SER A 115 -5.28 16.14 7.53
C SER A 115 -5.72 17.18 8.56
N PRO A 116 -6.60 18.15 8.20
CA PRO A 116 -7.10 19.15 9.15
C PRO A 116 -7.79 18.52 10.37
N LYS A 117 -8.45 17.38 10.19
CA LYS A 117 -9.12 16.65 11.28
C LYS A 117 -8.10 16.07 12.27
N LEU A 118 -7.00 15.51 11.78
CA LEU A 118 -5.95 14.96 12.64
C LEU A 118 -5.12 16.08 13.30
N MET A 119 -4.93 17.20 12.61
CA MET A 119 -4.32 18.40 13.20
C MET A 119 -5.11 18.96 14.37
N ARG A 120 -6.45 18.92 14.35
CA ARG A 120 -7.27 19.30 15.50
C ARG A 120 -7.01 18.44 16.74
N ILE A 121 -6.78 17.14 16.56
CA ILE A 121 -6.43 16.23 17.66
C ILE A 121 -5.09 16.65 18.27
N ARG A 122 -4.10 16.96 17.43
CA ARG A 122 -2.78 17.43 17.88
C ARG A 122 -2.86 18.75 18.66
N GLN A 123 -3.81 19.61 18.33
CA GLN A 123 -4.02 20.92 18.98
C GLN A 123 -4.77 20.85 20.31
N LEU A 124 -5.24 19.68 20.75
CA LEU A 124 -5.91 19.54 22.04
C LEU A 124 -4.92 19.84 23.19
N PRO A 125 -5.31 20.67 24.18
CA PRO A 125 -4.44 21.01 25.28
C PRO A 125 -4.11 19.77 26.12
N PHE A 126 -2.90 19.74 26.67
CA PHE A 126 -2.33 18.71 27.58
C PHE A 126 -2.12 17.30 27.00
N VAL A 127 -2.94 16.83 26.07
CA VAL A 127 -2.89 15.43 25.56
C VAL A 127 -2.69 15.32 24.05
N GLY A 128 -2.90 16.41 23.29
CA GLY A 128 -2.93 16.35 21.83
C GLY A 128 -1.63 15.88 21.19
N GLU A 129 -0.49 16.31 21.75
CA GLU A 129 0.82 15.91 21.21
C GLU A 129 1.15 14.44 21.49
N GLN A 130 0.92 13.94 22.71
CA GLN A 130 1.16 12.52 23.01
C GLN A 130 0.19 11.63 22.22
N ALA A 131 -1.08 12.03 22.09
CA ALA A 131 -2.07 11.30 21.29
C ALA A 131 -1.66 11.26 19.82
N SER A 132 -1.19 12.37 19.25
CA SER A 132 -0.69 12.43 17.87
C SER A 132 0.52 11.52 17.67
N ARG A 133 1.50 11.53 18.59
CA ARG A 133 2.68 10.65 18.52
C ARG A 133 2.29 9.18 18.63
N ALA A 134 1.41 8.82 19.55
CA ALA A 134 0.90 7.46 19.71
C ALA A 134 0.17 6.98 18.45
N MET A 135 -0.65 7.84 17.86
CA MET A 135 -1.32 7.57 16.58
C MET A 135 -0.30 7.33 15.46
N VAL A 136 0.68 8.22 15.29
CA VAL A 136 1.76 8.08 14.28
C VAL A 136 2.51 6.77 14.47
N ALA A 137 2.90 6.43 15.70
CA ALA A 137 3.59 5.19 16.00
C ALA A 137 2.73 3.97 15.65
N ALA A 138 1.44 3.99 16.01
CA ALA A 138 0.51 2.90 15.73
C ALA A 138 0.29 2.71 14.22
N THR A 139 0.07 3.79 13.46
CA THR A 139 -0.15 3.72 12.02
C THR A 139 1.14 3.38 11.27
N THR A 140 2.29 3.92 11.67
CA THR A 140 3.60 3.54 11.12
C THR A 140 3.86 2.05 11.31
N ASN A 141 3.58 1.53 12.50
CA ASN A 141 3.76 0.10 12.77
C ASN A 141 2.83 -0.77 11.92
N LYS A 142 1.55 -0.38 11.82
CA LYS A 142 0.52 -1.13 11.10
C LYS A 142 0.70 -1.12 9.58
N VAL A 143 1.07 0.03 9.01
CA VAL A 143 1.13 0.22 7.55
C VAL A 143 2.49 -0.19 6.97
N TYR A 144 3.57 0.04 7.72
CA TYR A 144 4.94 -0.13 7.21
C TYR A 144 5.73 -1.19 8.00
N LYS A 145 6.03 -0.93 9.27
CA LYS A 145 7.05 -1.67 10.02
C LYS A 145 6.76 -3.17 10.19
N ARG A 146 5.55 -3.53 10.62
CA ARG A 146 5.20 -4.93 10.93
C ARG A 146 5.35 -5.83 9.70
N ASP A 147 4.84 -5.37 8.57
CA ASP A 147 4.80 -6.17 7.35
C ASP A 147 6.16 -6.13 6.63
N ALA A 148 6.93 -5.04 6.75
CA ALA A 148 8.33 -5.00 6.33
C ALA A 148 9.19 -6.01 7.10
N LEU A 149 9.02 -6.13 8.42
CA LEU A 149 9.70 -7.14 9.23
C LEU A 149 9.26 -8.57 8.88
N THR A 150 7.97 -8.76 8.61
CA THR A 150 7.44 -10.07 8.17
C THR A 150 8.03 -10.47 6.82
N PHE A 151 8.14 -9.52 5.91
CA PHE A 151 8.79 -9.70 4.62
C PHE A 151 10.27 -10.06 4.80
N ALA A 152 11.02 -9.29 5.60
CA ALA A 152 12.44 -9.54 5.85
C ALA A 152 12.70 -10.93 6.44
N ARG A 153 11.91 -11.35 7.45
CA ARG A 153 12.05 -12.68 8.06
C ARG A 153 11.87 -13.81 7.06
N ARG A 154 10.86 -13.70 6.19
CA ARG A 154 10.60 -14.67 5.13
C ARG A 154 11.76 -14.77 4.15
N SER A 155 12.38 -13.66 3.81
CA SER A 155 13.55 -13.65 2.91
C SER A 155 14.75 -14.35 3.55
N CYS A 156 14.99 -14.16 4.86
CA CYS A 156 16.10 -14.81 5.57
C CYS A 156 15.85 -16.30 5.89
N GLU A 157 14.59 -16.74 6.06
CA GLU A 157 14.27 -18.16 6.29
C GLU A 157 14.61 -19.04 5.09
N SER A 158 14.71 -18.47 3.89
CA SER A 158 15.09 -19.19 2.68
C SER A 158 16.60 -19.44 2.53
N GLU A 159 17.43 -18.85 3.39
CA GLU A 159 18.89 -19.03 3.38
C GLU A 159 19.36 -20.16 4.31
N ARG A 160 18.45 -20.86 5.02
CA ARG A 160 18.76 -22.03 5.86
C ARG A 160 18.23 -23.32 5.24
#